data_AF-R6T2T8-F1
#
_entry.id   AF-R6T2T8-F1
#
_cell.length_a   1.000
_cell.length_b   1.000
_cell.length_c   1.000
_cell.angle_alpha   90.00
_cell.angle_beta   90.00
_cell.angle_gamma   90.00
#
_symmetry.space_group_name_H-M   'P 1'
#
loop_
_entity.id
_entity.type
_entity.pdbx_description
1 polymer ?
#
loop_
_entity_poly.entity_id
_entity_poly.type
_entity_poly.pdbx_seq_one_letter_code
_entity_poly.pdbx_strand_id
1 'polypeptide(L)'
;MKLYAIRENHLYLKTFRKGARYVGRYVAVYVLRDYAAERLRRANPEKQYLNRVGLSVTKKVGGAVRRSRAKRLLREAYRANR
;
A
#
# COMPACT_ATOMS: atom_id res chain seq x y z
N MET A 1 -10.88 7.14 8.13
CA MET A 1 -10.22 5.93 8.67
C MET A 1 -8.73 5.90 8.30
N LYS A 2 -7.85 5.49 9.23
CA LYS A 2 -6.38 5.49 9.03
C LYS A 2 -5.95 4.25 8.24
N LEU A 3 -5.19 4.43 7.16
CA LEU A 3 -4.58 3.31 6.44
C LEU A 3 -3.34 2.84 7.21
N TYR A 4 -3.18 1.53 7.38
CA TYR A 4 -1.98 0.96 7.97
C TYR A 4 -0.85 1.01 6.94
N ALA A 5 0.01 2.02 7.06
CA ALA A 5 1.07 2.25 6.10
C ALA A 5 2.23 1.27 6.31
N ILE A 6 2.76 0.71 5.22
CA ILE A 6 4.05 -0.01 5.24
C ILE A 6 5.16 1.04 5.41
N ARG A 7 5.94 0.91 6.49
CA ARG A 7 7.05 1.84 6.81
C ARG A 7 8.41 1.25 6.47
N GLU A 8 8.56 -0.05 6.61
CA GLU A 8 9.83 -0.75 6.50
C GLU A 8 10.16 -1.10 5.05
N ASN A 9 11.36 -0.73 4.59
CA ASN A 9 11.79 -0.96 3.21
C ASN A 9 11.81 -2.46 2.84
N HIS A 10 12.21 -3.33 3.78
CA HIS A 10 12.27 -4.77 3.52
C HIS A 10 10.90 -5.37 3.14
N LEU A 11 9.79 -4.78 3.61
CA LEU A 11 8.44 -5.20 3.23
C LEU A 11 8.10 -4.79 1.80
N TYR A 12 8.52 -3.61 1.35
CA TYR A 12 8.39 -3.19 -0.05
C TYR A 12 9.17 -4.15 -0.96
N LEU A 13 10.44 -4.39 -0.65
CA LEU A 13 11.29 -5.30 -1.43
C LEU A 13 10.73 -6.72 -1.49
N LYS A 14 10.23 -7.24 -0.36
CA LYS A 14 9.60 -8.56 -0.31
C LYS A 14 8.36 -8.62 -1.22
N THR A 15 7.53 -7.58 -1.20
CA THR A 15 6.31 -7.49 -2.04
C THR A 15 6.68 -7.40 -3.52
N PHE A 16 7.69 -6.61 -3.89
CA PHE A 16 8.13 -6.51 -5.29
C PHE A 16 8.74 -7.80 -5.82
N ARG A 17 9.42 -8.59 -4.97
CA ARG A 17 10.09 -9.84 -5.39
C ARG A 17 9.16 -11.05 -5.44
N LYS A 18 8.21 -11.15 -4.50
CA LYS A 18 7.39 -12.37 -4.29
C LYS A 18 5.89 -12.16 -4.50
N GLY A 19 5.43 -10.92 -4.60
CA GLY A 19 4.01 -10.59 -4.75
C GLY A 19 3.50 -10.82 -6.16
N ALA A 20 2.20 -11.08 -6.28
CA ALA A 20 1.49 -10.97 -7.54
C ALA A 20 1.51 -9.51 -7.99
N ARG A 21 1.64 -9.27 -9.29
CA ARG A 21 1.74 -7.92 -9.85
C ARG A 21 0.75 -7.71 -10.99
N TYR A 22 0.20 -6.51 -11.06
CA TYR A 22 -0.54 -6.02 -12.21
C TYR A 22 -0.01 -4.64 -12.60
N VAL A 23 0.26 -4.43 -13.88
CA VAL A 23 0.80 -3.17 -14.40
C VAL A 23 -0.25 -2.54 -15.31
N GLY A 24 -0.86 -1.45 -14.83
CA GLY A 24 -1.77 -0.64 -15.63
C GLY A 24 -1.07 0.59 -16.21
N ARG A 25 -1.83 1.40 -16.96
CA ARG A 25 -1.33 2.63 -17.61
C ARG A 25 -0.76 3.66 -16.63
N TYR A 26 -1.43 3.84 -15.48
CA TYR A 26 -1.09 4.89 -14.51
C TYR A 26 -0.44 4.37 -13.23
N VAL A 27 -0.66 3.09 -12.89
CA VAL A 27 -0.22 2.49 -11.64
C VAL A 27 0.18 1.03 -11.84
N ALA A 28 1.20 0.60 -11.10
CA ALA A 28 1.51 -0.82 -10.92
C ALA A 28 1.14 -1.20 -9.48
N VAL A 29 0.37 -2.29 -9.34
CA VAL A 29 -0.10 -2.81 -8.06
C VAL A 29 0.63 -4.12 -7.78
N TYR A 30 1.17 -4.23 -6.57
CA TYR A 30 1.81 -5.45 -6.07
C TYR A 30 1.04 -5.90 -4.83
N VAL A 31 0.67 -7.18 -4.81
CA VAL A 31 -0.10 -7.78 -3.71
C VAL A 31 0.66 -9.01 -3.22
N LEU A 32 0.92 -9.05 -1.93
CA LEU A 32 1.49 -10.21 -1.26
C LEU A 32 0.63 -10.55 -0.05
N ARG A 33 0.29 -11.82 0.11
CA ARG A 33 -0.46 -12.29 1.27
C ARG A 33 0.35 -12.02 2.53
N ASP A 34 -0.27 -11.33 3.47
CA ASP A 34 0.35 -11.01 4.74
C ASP A 34 0.06 -12.11 5.76
N TYR A 35 1.04 -12.97 6.00
CA TYR A 35 0.92 -14.03 7.01
C TYR A 35 0.83 -13.49 8.45
N ALA A 36 1.24 -12.24 8.70
CA ALA A 36 1.03 -11.59 9.99
C ALA A 36 -0.37 -10.97 10.11
N ALA A 37 -1.20 -10.99 9.07
CA ALA A 37 -2.53 -10.40 9.10
C ALA A 37 -3.45 -11.07 10.12
N GLU A 38 -3.32 -12.37 10.37
CA GLU A 38 -4.09 -13.03 11.44
C GLU A 38 -3.68 -12.53 12.83
N ARG A 39 -2.38 -12.33 13.07
CA ARG A 39 -1.88 -11.74 14.32
C ARG A 39 -2.38 -10.30 14.48
N LEU A 40 -2.35 -9.51 13.41
CA LEU A 40 -2.89 -8.15 13.40
C LEU A 40 -4.40 -8.12 13.62
N ARG A 41 -5.13 -9.10 13.07
CA ARG A 41 -6.58 -9.27 13.28
C ARG A 41 -6.90 -9.56 14.75
N ARG A 42 -6.14 -10.47 15.39
CA ARG A 42 -6.33 -10.85 16.81
C ARG A 42 -6.01 -9.70 17.77
N ALA A 43 -5.03 -8.86 17.43
CA ALA A 43 -4.66 -7.68 18.20
C ALA A 43 -5.62 -6.49 18.00
N ASN A 44 -6.49 -6.53 16.98
CA ASN A 44 -7.42 -5.46 16.69
C ASN A 44 -8.77 -5.72 17.41
N PRO A 45 -9.28 -4.81 18.26
CA PRO A 45 -10.53 -5.01 19.00
C PRO A 45 -11.76 -5.24 18.08
N GLU A 46 -11.73 -4.71 16.86
CA GLU A 46 -12.80 -4.87 15.86
C GLU A 46 -12.69 -6.18 15.04
N LYS A 47 -11.65 -7.00 15.25
CA LYS A 47 -11.36 -8.27 14.54
C LYS A 47 -11.41 -8.20 12.99
N GLN A 48 -11.34 -7.01 12.41
CA GLN A 48 -11.35 -6.82 10.96
C GLN A 48 -9.99 -7.13 10.33
N TYR A 49 -10.01 -7.63 9.10
CA TYR A 49 -8.79 -7.81 8.30
C TYR A 49 -8.24 -6.45 7.88
N LEU A 50 -7.02 -6.13 8.32
CA LEU A 50 -6.36 -4.86 8.04
C LEU A 50 -5.28 -5.06 6.99
N ASN A 51 -5.52 -4.53 5.79
CA ASN A 51 -4.52 -4.51 4.74
C ASN A 51 -3.46 -3.44 5.04
N ARG A 52 -2.18 -3.82 4.95
CA ARG A 52 -1.06 -2.89 4.98
C ARG A 52 -0.83 -2.33 3.58
N VAL A 53 -0.82 -1.01 3.44
CA VAL A 53 -0.71 -0.32 2.14
C VAL A 53 0.59 0.48 2.09
N GLY A 54 1.40 0.21 1.07
CA GLY A 54 2.59 0.99 0.75
C GLY A 54 2.39 1.77 -0.54
N LEU A 55 2.83 3.04 -0.58
CA LEU A 55 2.76 3.87 -1.78
C LEU A 55 4.15 4.37 -2.17
N SER A 56 4.62 3.92 -3.33
CA SER A 56 5.84 4.41 -3.94
C SER A 56 5.51 5.30 -5.15
N VAL A 57 6.19 6.44 -5.25
CA VAL A 57 6.08 7.35 -6.40
C VAL A 57 7.49 7.71 -6.82
N THR A 58 7.81 7.49 -8.09
CA THR A 58 9.15 7.73 -8.62
C THR A 58 9.45 9.22 -8.74
N LYS A 59 10.74 9.58 -8.76
CA LYS A 59 11.17 10.97 -8.98
C LYS A 59 10.77 11.50 -10.37
N LYS A 60 10.55 10.61 -11.35
CA LYS A 60 10.13 10.93 -12.73
C LYS A 60 8.77 11.63 -12.82
N VAL A 61 7.89 11.45 -11.84
CA VAL A 61 6.56 12.09 -11.80
C VAL A 61 6.64 13.62 -11.62
N GLY A 62 7.76 14.12 -11.09
CA GLY A 62 8.00 15.56 -10.90
C GLY A 62 8.42 15.91 -9.48
N GLY A 63 8.33 17.21 -9.14
CA GLY A 63 8.73 17.77 -7.85
C GLY A 63 7.92 17.26 -6.63
N ALA A 64 8.33 17.70 -5.44
CA ALA A 64 7.76 17.23 -4.18
C ALA A 64 6.22 17.38 -4.11
N VAL A 65 5.70 18.54 -4.50
CA VAL A 65 4.24 18.83 -4.49
C VAL A 65 3.47 17.86 -5.39
N ARG A 66 3.94 17.64 -6.63
CA ARG A 66 3.29 16.71 -7.58
C ARG A 66 3.28 15.28 -7.05
N ARG A 67 4.39 14.82 -6.45
CA ARG A 67 4.46 13.47 -5.84
C ARG A 67 3.55 13.34 -4.62
N SER A 68 3.46 14.37 -3.78
CA SER A 68 2.56 14.39 -2.63
C SER A 68 1.08 14.36 -3.06
N ARG A 69 0.72 15.10 -4.11
CA ARG A 69 -0.62 15.06 -4.72
C ARG A 69 -0.94 13.65 -5.25
N ALA A 70 -0.02 13.03 -5.99
CA ALA A 70 -0.20 11.67 -6.49
C ALA A 70 -0.44 10.66 -5.35
N LYS A 71 0.38 10.69 -4.29
CA LYS A 71 0.18 9.83 -3.11
C LYS A 71 -1.18 10.08 -2.44
N ARG A 72 -1.64 11.33 -2.36
CA ARG A 72 -2.97 11.65 -1.81
C ARG A 72 -4.09 11.04 -2.64
N LEU A 73 -4.08 11.23 -3.96
CA LEU A 73 -5.09 10.67 -4.87
C LEU A 73 -5.16 9.15 -4.74
N LEU A 74 -4.00 8.47 -4.70
CA LEU A 74 -3.96 7.01 -4.54
C LEU A 74 -4.52 6.54 -3.19
N ARG A 75 -4.30 7.29 -2.10
CA ARG A 75 -4.89 6.96 -0.79
C ARG A 75 -6.40 7.12 -0.79
N GLU A 76 -6.91 8.20 -1.37
CA GLU A 76 -8.36 8.44 -1.43
C GLU A 76 -9.05 7.42 -2.33
N ALA A 77 -8.49 7.11 -3.50
CA ALA A 77 -9.01 6.07 -4.37
C ALA A 77 -9.06 4.70 -3.66
N TYR A 78 -8.01 4.34 -2.91
CA TYR A 78 -8.01 3.09 -2.14
C TYR A 78 -9.05 3.10 -1.01
N ARG A 79 -9.24 4.24 -0.33
CA ARG A 79 -10.26 4.40 0.72
C ARG A 79 -11.67 4.27 0.18
N ALA A 80 -11.94 4.79 -1.02
CA ALA A 80 -13.25 4.74 -1.65
C ALA A 80 -13.63 3.34 -2.15
N ASN A 81 -12.65 2.45 -2.37
CA ASN A 81 -12.84 1.09 -2.91
C ASN A 81 -12.54 -0.01 -1.86
N ARG A 82 -12.52 0.32 -0.57
CA ARG A 82 -12.27 -0.61 0.53
C ARG A 82 -13.59 -1.04 1.17
#